data_AF-A0A7X7VD72-F1
#
_entry.id   AF-A0A7X7VD72-F1
#
_cell.length_a   1.000
_cell.length_b   1.000
_cell.length_c   1.000
_cell.angle_alpha   90.00
_cell.angle_beta   90.00
_cell.angle_gamma   90.00
#
_symmetry.space_group_name_H-M   'P 1'
#
loop_
_entity.id
_entity.type
_entity.pdbx_description
1 polymer ?
#
loop_
_entity_poly.entity_id
_entity_poly.type
_entity_poly.pdbx_seq_one_letter_code
_entity_poly.pdbx_strand_id
1 'polypeptide(L)'
;MSKAVRILVIFLAVDALAVAAYFGIKALGSGGGGDPAKGYEWFTMDAYYQPASELEELIKTSYEEMELLPLQVRNFGRDTAVLKKFRGAKLAGAGRSVLEMTFKGLEDWALVEVWFKGEEGREIRRTILYVLTANAWKAGDSGRLAD
;
A
#
# COMPACT_ATOMS: atom_id res chain seq x y z
N MET A 1 -48.08 -3.88 -2.65
CA MET A 1 -46.90 -3.43 -1.88
C MET A 1 -46.88 -1.91 -1.88
N SER A 2 -46.82 -1.24 -0.73
CA SER A 2 -46.81 0.23 -0.70
C SER A 2 -45.47 0.76 -1.23
N LYS A 3 -45.47 1.96 -1.83
CA LYS A 3 -44.25 2.59 -2.37
C LYS A 3 -43.13 2.68 -1.33
N ALA A 4 -43.49 2.94 -0.06
CA ALA A 4 -42.55 3.00 1.05
C ALA A 4 -41.84 1.66 1.32
N VAL A 5 -42.57 0.55 1.32
CA VAL A 5 -41.99 -0.79 1.55
C VAL A 5 -41.05 -1.18 0.40
N ARG A 6 -41.37 -0.81 -0.84
CA ARG A 6 -40.51 -1.11 -2.00
C ARG A 6 -39.18 -0.34 -1.95
N ILE A 7 -39.19 0.91 -1.51
CA ILE A 7 -37.98 1.72 -1.34
C ILE A 7 -37.08 1.14 -0.25
N LEU A 8 -37.66 0.73 0.89
CA LEU A 8 -36.92 0.17 2.01
C LEU A 8 -36.25 -1.16 1.65
N VAL A 9 -36.92 -2.02 0.87
CA VAL A 9 -36.35 -3.28 0.38
C VAL A 9 -35.18 -3.04 -0.59
N ILE A 10 -35.27 -2.02 -1.46
CA ILE A 10 -34.17 -1.67 -2.38
C ILE A 10 -32.95 -1.20 -1.59
N PHE A 11 -33.13 -0.35 -0.58
CA PHE A 11 -32.03 0.12 0.26
C PHE A 11 -31.35 -1.05 0.99
N LEU A 12 -32.13 -1.97 1.55
CA LEU A 12 -31.62 -3.15 2.25
C LEU A 12 -30.87 -4.12 1.32
N ALA A 13 -31.33 -4.26 0.08
CA ALA A 13 -30.67 -5.11 -0.93
C ALA A 13 -29.33 -4.50 -1.39
N VAL A 14 -29.26 -3.19 -1.55
CA VAL A 14 -28.02 -2.47 -1.88
C VAL A 14 -27.01 -2.59 -0.74
N ASP A 15 -27.46 -2.43 0.50
CA ASP A 15 -26.60 -2.54 1.67
C ASP A 15 -26.07 -3.97 1.86
N ALA A 16 -26.93 -4.98 1.67
CA ALA A 16 -26.52 -6.38 1.68
C ALA A 16 -25.50 -6.72 0.56
N LEU A 17 -25.64 -6.11 -0.63
CA LEU A 17 -24.67 -6.26 -1.72
C LEU A 17 -23.33 -5.59 -1.39
N ALA A 18 -23.34 -4.42 -0.75
CA ALA A 18 -22.12 -3.75 -0.31
C ALA A 18 -21.37 -4.57 0.76
N VAL A 19 -22.12 -5.13 1.71
CA VAL A 19 -21.57 -6.04 2.73
C VAL A 19 -21.03 -7.33 2.10
N ALA A 20 -21.76 -7.95 1.16
CA ALA A 20 -21.32 -9.15 0.47
C ALA A 20 -20.06 -8.91 -0.40
N ALA A 21 -19.96 -7.75 -1.07
CA ALA A 21 -18.75 -7.36 -1.81
C ALA A 21 -17.56 -7.17 -0.87
N TYR A 22 -17.76 -6.48 0.27
CA TYR A 22 -16.73 -6.26 1.27
C TYR A 22 -16.23 -7.57 1.90
N PHE A 23 -17.13 -8.50 2.23
CA PHE A 23 -16.76 -9.81 2.79
C PHE A 23 -16.27 -10.82 1.73
N GLY A 24 -16.73 -10.72 0.48
CA GLY A 24 -16.26 -11.55 -0.64
C GLY A 24 -14.79 -11.30 -0.97
N ILE A 25 -14.36 -10.02 -0.94
CA ILE A 25 -12.95 -9.64 -1.09
C ILE A 25 -12.12 -10.18 0.09
N LYS A 26 -12.67 -10.18 1.31
CA LYS A 26 -11.98 -10.67 2.52
C LYS A 26 -11.84 -12.20 2.56
N ALA A 27 -12.79 -12.95 1.98
CA ALA A 27 -12.79 -14.41 1.99
C ALA A 27 -11.87 -15.05 0.93
N LEU A 28 -11.58 -14.34 -0.16
CA LEU A 28 -10.62 -14.79 -1.20
C LEU A 28 -9.15 -14.77 -0.73
N GLY A 29 -8.85 -14.15 0.41
CA GLY A 29 -7.50 -14.09 0.99
C GLY A 29 -7.06 -15.34 1.77
N SER A 30 -7.88 -16.40 1.83
CA SER A 30 -7.58 -17.61 2.60
C SER A 30 -7.52 -18.87 1.73
N GLY A 31 -6.49 -18.98 0.89
CA GLY A 31 -6.26 -20.23 0.16
C GLY A 31 -5.16 -20.16 -0.90
N GLY A 32 -3.97 -20.66 -0.57
CA GLY A 32 -2.94 -21.02 -1.54
C GLY A 32 -1.66 -20.20 -1.41
N GLY A 33 -0.51 -20.87 -1.38
CA GLY A 33 0.84 -20.29 -1.36
C GLY A 33 1.21 -19.52 -2.62
N GLY A 34 0.42 -18.50 -2.96
CA GLY A 34 0.72 -17.50 -3.98
C GLY A 34 1.65 -16.44 -3.43
N ASP A 35 2.34 -15.74 -4.34
CA ASP A 35 3.15 -14.57 -4.01
C ASP A 35 2.26 -13.49 -3.35
N PRO A 36 2.50 -13.11 -2.08
CA PRO A 36 1.64 -12.18 -1.33
C PRO A 36 1.55 -10.80 -2.00
N ALA A 37 2.53 -10.43 -2.84
CA ALA A 37 2.53 -9.18 -3.57
C ALA A 37 1.56 -9.16 -4.78
N LYS A 38 1.06 -10.31 -5.24
CA LYS A 38 0.18 -10.39 -6.43
C LYS A 38 -1.23 -9.86 -6.21
N GLY A 39 -1.71 -9.83 -4.95
CA GLY A 39 -3.04 -9.33 -4.62
C GLY A 39 -3.17 -7.80 -4.64
N TYR A 40 -2.08 -7.08 -4.92
CA TYR A 40 -2.02 -5.63 -4.85
C TYR A 40 -1.98 -5.00 -6.23
N GLU A 41 -2.94 -4.12 -6.51
CA GLU A 41 -3.05 -3.42 -7.78
C GLU A 41 -2.06 -2.25 -7.87
N TRP A 42 -1.61 -1.98 -9.09
CA TRP A 42 -0.87 -0.74 -9.38
C TRP A 42 -1.87 0.39 -9.61
N PHE A 43 -1.55 1.56 -9.08
CA PHE A 43 -2.25 2.79 -9.40
C PHE A 43 -1.25 3.89 -9.77
N THR A 44 -1.72 4.91 -10.49
CA THR A 44 -0.88 6.02 -10.93
C THR A 44 -1.02 7.18 -9.96
N MET A 45 0.11 7.67 -9.45
CA MET A 45 0.20 8.98 -8.80
C MET A 45 0.75 9.97 -9.83
N ASP A 46 -0.12 10.83 -10.33
CA ASP A 46 0.22 11.98 -11.18
C ASP A 46 0.02 13.30 -10.43
N ALA A 47 0.14 14.43 -11.13
CA ALA A 47 -0.03 15.76 -10.54
C ALA A 47 -1.44 16.00 -9.94
N TYR A 48 -2.46 15.31 -10.45
CA TYR A 48 -3.86 15.49 -10.06
C TYR A 48 -4.34 14.46 -9.03
N TYR A 49 -3.55 13.42 -8.78
CA TYR A 49 -3.81 12.41 -7.77
C TYR A 49 -4.09 13.06 -6.40
N GLN A 50 -5.20 12.65 -5.78
CA GLN A 50 -5.62 13.10 -4.46
C GLN A 50 -5.18 12.05 -3.43
N PRO A 51 -4.19 12.34 -2.57
CA PRO A 51 -3.76 11.40 -1.55
C PRO A 51 -4.89 11.05 -0.58
N ALA A 52 -5.03 9.75 -0.28
CA ALA A 52 -5.98 9.26 0.71
C ALA A 52 -5.39 9.18 2.13
N SER A 53 -4.07 9.40 2.27
CA SER A 53 -3.35 9.35 3.56
C SER A 53 -2.13 10.26 3.57
N GLU A 54 -1.66 10.61 4.77
CA GLU A 54 -0.41 11.39 4.98
C GLU A 54 0.81 10.71 4.33
N LEU A 55 0.85 9.38 4.31
CA LEU A 55 1.93 8.64 3.65
C LEU A 55 1.89 8.84 2.13
N GLU A 56 0.70 8.77 1.52
CA GLU A 56 0.56 9.00 0.09
C GLU A 56 0.87 10.45 -0.28
N GLU A 57 0.51 11.40 0.59
CA GLU A 57 0.86 12.81 0.43
C GLU A 57 2.38 12.98 0.48
N LEU A 58 3.07 12.38 1.46
CA LEU A 58 4.53 12.39 1.53
C LEU A 58 5.16 11.82 0.25
N ILE A 59 4.65 10.69 -0.26
CA ILE A 59 5.16 10.05 -1.47
C ILE A 59 4.96 10.98 -2.67
N LYS A 60 3.74 11.47 -2.90
CA LYS A 60 3.45 12.36 -4.02
C LYS A 60 4.35 13.59 -3.98
N THR A 61 4.41 14.29 -2.86
CA THR A 61 5.22 15.52 -2.70
C THR A 61 6.70 15.23 -2.96
N SER A 62 7.25 14.13 -2.42
CA SER A 62 8.66 13.77 -2.63
C SER A 62 8.98 13.56 -4.11
N TYR A 63 8.10 12.85 -4.84
CA TYR A 63 8.31 12.55 -6.26
C TYR A 63 7.98 13.73 -7.17
N GLU A 64 7.10 14.64 -6.74
CA GLU A 64 6.81 15.92 -7.39
C GLU A 64 8.01 16.86 -7.30
N GLU A 65 8.62 17.00 -6.11
CA GLU A 65 9.83 17.80 -5.89
C GLU A 65 11.03 17.29 -6.69
N MET A 66 11.09 15.99 -6.96
CA MET A 66 12.12 15.37 -7.81
C MET A 66 11.78 15.45 -9.31
N GLU A 67 10.64 16.02 -9.70
CA GLU A 67 10.15 16.05 -11.09
C GLU A 67 10.00 14.64 -11.71
N LEU A 68 9.68 13.64 -10.88
CA LEU A 68 9.56 12.22 -11.26
C LEU A 68 8.11 11.72 -11.38
N LEU A 69 7.13 12.64 -11.34
CA LEU A 69 5.75 12.31 -11.67
C LEU A 69 5.56 12.15 -13.19
N PRO A 70 4.64 11.29 -13.64
CA PRO A 70 3.85 10.36 -12.85
C PRO A 70 4.64 9.11 -12.43
N LEU A 71 4.27 8.52 -11.30
CA LEU A 71 4.77 7.21 -10.87
C LEU A 71 3.65 6.17 -10.73
N GLN A 72 3.98 4.92 -10.99
CA GLN A 72 3.15 3.77 -10.62
C GLN A 72 3.47 3.39 -9.17
N VAL A 73 2.43 3.20 -8.37
CA VAL A 73 2.52 2.86 -6.95
C VAL A 73 1.74 1.59 -6.67
N ARG A 74 2.31 0.75 -5.80
CA ARG A 74 1.64 -0.41 -5.22
C ARG A 74 1.86 -0.37 -3.71
N ASN A 75 0.80 -0.09 -2.97
CA ASN A 75 0.86 0.07 -1.52
C ASN A 75 0.50 -1.26 -0.83
N PHE A 76 1.49 -1.92 -0.23
CA PHE A 76 1.29 -3.15 0.54
C PHE A 76 0.85 -2.88 1.99
N GLY A 77 0.98 -1.64 2.46
CA GLY A 77 0.71 -1.26 3.84
C GLY A 77 1.50 -2.12 4.83
N ARG A 78 0.79 -2.65 5.82
CA ARG A 78 1.33 -3.43 6.95
C ARG A 78 1.35 -4.94 6.71
N ASP A 79 1.37 -5.39 5.45
CA ASP A 79 1.38 -6.82 5.15
C ASP A 79 2.70 -7.47 5.59
N THR A 80 2.62 -8.25 6.66
CA THR A 80 3.77 -8.96 7.22
C THR A 80 4.29 -10.08 6.32
N ALA A 81 3.47 -10.67 5.45
CA ALA A 81 3.91 -11.66 4.48
C ALA A 81 4.76 -11.01 3.40
N VAL A 82 4.37 -9.82 2.92
CA VAL A 82 5.19 -9.02 2.00
C VAL A 82 6.46 -8.52 2.68
N LEU A 83 6.39 -8.10 3.94
CA LEU A 83 7.57 -7.69 4.72
C LEU A 83 8.63 -8.81 4.84
N LYS A 84 8.22 -10.05 5.05
CA LYS A 84 9.14 -11.20 5.06
C LYS A 84 9.86 -11.41 3.72
N LYS A 85 9.29 -10.95 2.61
CA LYS A 85 9.93 -10.97 1.29
C LYS A 85 10.80 -9.74 1.02
N PHE A 86 10.64 -8.66 1.77
CA PHE A 86 11.43 -7.45 1.59
C PHE A 86 12.92 -7.71 1.83
N ARG A 87 13.75 -7.22 0.92
CA ARG A 87 15.22 -7.25 0.96
C ARG A 87 15.72 -5.84 0.68
N GLY A 88 15.92 -5.08 1.75
CA GLY A 88 16.49 -3.74 1.76
C GLY A 88 17.95 -3.72 2.19
N ALA A 89 18.49 -2.50 2.30
CA ALA A 89 19.87 -2.28 2.71
C ALA A 89 20.08 -2.50 4.22
N LYS A 90 19.07 -2.19 5.04
CA LYS A 90 19.11 -2.35 6.50
C LYS A 90 18.43 -3.64 6.96
N LEU A 91 17.44 -4.11 6.22
CA LEU A 91 16.57 -5.23 6.60
C LEU A 91 16.44 -6.25 5.49
N ALA A 92 16.70 -7.52 5.82
CA ALA A 92 16.51 -8.64 4.92
C ALA A 92 15.57 -9.67 5.55
N GLY A 93 14.32 -9.72 5.09
CA GLY A 93 13.33 -10.70 5.57
C GLY A 93 12.91 -10.49 7.01
N ALA A 94 12.74 -9.23 7.39
CA ALA A 94 12.40 -8.83 8.74
C ALA A 94 10.94 -9.17 9.10
N GLY A 95 10.70 -9.44 10.38
CA GLY A 95 9.37 -9.40 10.97
C GLY A 95 9.16 -8.08 11.72
N ARG A 96 7.94 -7.88 12.25
CA ARG A 96 7.60 -6.69 13.03
C ARG A 96 8.55 -6.43 14.20
N SER A 97 8.93 -7.46 14.97
CA SER A 97 9.86 -7.30 16.10
C SER A 97 11.22 -6.77 15.66
N VAL A 98 11.71 -7.14 14.47
CA VAL A 98 12.96 -6.63 13.92
C VAL A 98 12.81 -5.16 13.54
N LEU A 99 11.65 -4.74 13.03
CA LEU A 99 11.34 -3.33 12.77
C LEU A 99 11.40 -2.51 14.06
N GLU A 100 10.72 -2.96 15.11
CA GLU A 100 10.67 -2.28 16.41
C GLU A 100 12.06 -2.16 17.06
N MET A 101 12.91 -3.17 16.88
CA MET A 101 14.30 -3.12 17.35
C MET A 101 15.18 -2.18 16.52
N THR A 102 14.94 -2.10 15.21
CA THR A 102 15.75 -1.32 14.26
C THR A 102 15.38 0.16 14.28
N PHE A 103 14.09 0.46 14.34
CA PHE A 103 13.55 1.81 14.34
C PHE A 103 13.01 2.14 15.73
N LYS A 104 13.85 2.75 16.57
CA LYS A 104 13.44 3.20 17.90
C LYS A 104 12.27 4.17 17.81
N GLY A 105 11.22 3.93 18.60
CA GLY A 105 10.00 4.75 18.58
C GLY A 105 9.14 4.51 17.34
N LEU A 106 9.18 3.29 16.77
CA LEU A 106 8.29 2.89 15.68
C LEU A 106 6.83 2.97 16.13
N GLU A 107 6.08 3.88 15.51
CA GLU A 107 4.64 4.06 15.73
C GLU A 107 3.84 3.26 14.69
N ASP A 108 4.24 3.36 13.42
CA ASP A 108 3.66 2.60 12.32
C ASP A 108 4.67 2.35 11.19
N TRP A 109 4.32 1.52 10.22
CA TRP A 109 5.14 1.22 9.04
C TRP A 109 4.28 0.84 7.83
N ALA A 110 4.86 1.00 6.64
CA ALA A 110 4.24 0.57 5.40
C ALA A 110 5.29 0.17 4.37
N LEU A 111 5.00 -0.85 3.57
CA LEU A 111 5.77 -1.17 2.38
C LEU A 111 5.06 -0.64 1.15
N VAL A 112 5.81 0.08 0.32
CA VAL A 112 5.31 0.63 -0.93
C VAL A 112 6.28 0.31 -2.04
N GLU A 113 5.77 -0.25 -3.14
CA GLU A 113 6.51 -0.35 -4.37
C GLU A 113 6.22 0.86 -5.25
N VAL A 114 7.29 1.41 -5.84
CA VAL A 114 7.20 2.54 -6.76
C VAL A 114 7.95 2.20 -8.03
N TRP A 115 7.37 2.60 -9.15
CA TRP A 115 7.93 2.45 -10.48
C TRP A 115 7.77 3.76 -11.25
N PHE A 116 8.90 4.33 -11.68
CA PHE A 116 8.95 5.64 -12.34
C PHE A 116 10.06 5.65 -13.41
N LYS A 117 10.07 6.68 -14.24
CA LYS A 117 11.14 6.93 -15.22
C LYS A 117 12.12 7.95 -14.64
N GLY A 118 13.40 7.61 -14.59
CA GLY A 118 14.47 8.54 -14.21
C GLY A 118 14.85 9.50 -15.34
N GLU A 119 15.81 10.39 -15.07
CA GLU A 119 16.24 11.48 -15.95
C GLU A 119 16.65 11.04 -17.38
N GLU A 120 17.26 9.85 -17.52
CA GLU A 120 17.65 9.30 -18.84
C GLU A 120 16.58 8.39 -19.47
N GLY A 121 15.33 8.46 -18.99
CA GLY A 121 14.24 7.59 -19.42
C GLY A 121 14.35 6.14 -18.91
N ARG A 122 15.34 5.86 -18.06
CA ARG A 122 15.51 4.55 -17.43
C ARG A 122 14.36 4.27 -16.47
N GLU A 123 13.72 3.13 -16.64
CA GLU A 123 12.70 2.67 -15.70
C GLU A 123 13.34 2.17 -14.41
N ILE A 124 12.92 2.74 -13.28
CA ILE A 124 13.39 2.41 -11.95
C ILE A 124 12.23 1.85 -11.15
N ARG A 125 12.40 0.61 -10.68
CA ARG A 125 11.46 -0.06 -9.77
C ARG A 125 12.16 -0.31 -8.44
N ARG A 126 11.54 0.13 -7.34
CA ARG A 126 12.04 -0.10 -5.98
C ARG A 126 10.90 -0.32 -5.01
N THR A 127 11.17 -1.11 -3.98
CA THR A 127 10.33 -1.24 -2.80
C THR A 127 10.93 -0.39 -1.69
N ILE A 128 10.11 0.43 -1.03
CA ILE A 128 10.49 1.31 0.06
C ILE A 128 9.72 0.90 1.30
N LEU A 129 10.44 0.74 2.41
CA LEU A 129 9.86 0.61 3.73
C LEU A 129 9.76 2.01 4.33
N TYR A 130 8.53 2.50 4.47
CA TYR A 130 8.22 3.72 5.21
C TYR A 130 7.99 3.38 6.68
N VAL A 131 8.47 4.24 7.57
CA VAL A 131 8.29 4.13 9.01
C VAL A 131 7.77 5.45 9.56
N LEU A 132 6.82 5.37 10.49
CA LEU A 132 6.31 6.50 11.25
C LEU A 132 7.02 6.49 12.60
N THR A 133 7.70 7.59 12.91
CA THR A 133 8.34 7.80 14.22
C THR A 133 8.20 9.27 14.60
N ALA A 134 7.87 9.56 15.86
CA ALA A 134 7.62 10.92 16.32
C ALA A 134 6.57 11.65 15.46
N ASN A 135 5.48 10.95 15.11
CA ASN A 135 4.39 11.46 14.30
C ASN A 135 4.80 12.00 12.91
N ALA A 136 5.89 11.49 12.34
CA ALA A 136 6.34 11.85 10.99
C ALA A 136 6.77 10.60 10.18
N TRP A 137 6.21 10.47 8.98
CA TRP A 137 6.58 9.42 8.03
C TRP A 137 7.93 9.70 7.39
N LYS A 138 8.75 8.66 7.23
CA LYS A 138 10.03 8.73 6.51
C LYS A 138 10.39 7.40 5.85
N ALA A 139 11.24 7.47 4.83
CA ALA A 139 11.84 6.27 4.25
C ALA A 139 12.82 5.64 5.25
N GLY A 140 12.47 4.48 5.80
CA GLY A 140 13.28 3.73 6.75
C GLY A 140 14.34 2.88 6.07
N ASP A 141 13.96 2.20 4.98
CA ASP A 141 14.84 1.35 4.17
C ASP A 141 14.32 1.25 2.73
N SER A 142 15.15 0.77 1.81
CA SER A 142 14.76 0.54 0.42
C SER A 142 15.47 -0.65 -0.20
N GLY A 143 14.80 -1.32 -1.12
CA GLY A 143 15.33 -2.46 -1.84
C GLY A 143 14.31 -3.07 -2.79
N ARG A 144 14.13 -4.39 -2.72
CA ARG A 144 13.24 -5.17 -3.59
C ARG A 144 12.51 -6.26 -2.81
N LEU A 145 11.45 -6.81 -3.38
CA LEU A 145 10.86 -8.05 -2.92
C LEU A 145 11.62 -9.23 -3.50
N ALA A 146 11.85 -10.26 -2.68
CA ALA A 146 12.34 -11.56 -3.14
C ALA A 146 11.23 -12.33 -3.87
N ASP A 147 11.59 -13.06 -4.93
CA ASP A 147 10.69 -13.91 -5.70
C ASP A 147 10.05 -15.02 -4.84
#